data_AF-L2GVQ4-F1
#
_entry.id   AF-L2GVQ4-F1
#
_cell.length_a   1.000
_cell.length_b   1.000
_cell.length_c   1.000
_cell.angle_alpha   90.00
_cell.angle_beta   90.00
_cell.angle_gamma   90.00
#
_symmetry.space_group_name_H-M   'P 1'
#
loop_
_entity.id
_entity.type
_entity.pdbx_description
1 polymer ?
#
loop_
_entity_poly.entity_id
_entity_poly.type
_entity_poly.pdbx_seq_one_letter_code
_entity_poly.pdbx_strand_id
1 'polypeptide(L)'
;MEFTCQRQLFGVFESPLDFIEAYAEIYDNQKKEPIKVFYDEIPYSQVFEQQILNSLYECKDETIFFKTEKLIDSMKQREFYDHRFYDRCKDLYIKGVAVLLDNVENSLFNDEILLGHINYQVFTEDTKLQKREFVENVLKLYKFTNYNINITNFLVYLMENNFKKSLGNIKAFVDQMCIHKYYLHELNKALLVFPESKFRDERELYKKISISEYLLGAERVLEYSFDEYFVRLLSAVKVFIESQEPDNAYLMIMNLLSELSLRDIGIDEKLLEGIKNLAKSLLV
;
A
#
# COMPACT_ATOMS: atom_id res chain seq x y z
N MET A 1 2.67 31.30 -41.46
CA MET A 1 2.45 31.78 -40.07
C MET A 1 2.82 30.65 -39.09
N GLU A 2 3.93 29.95 -39.33
CA GLU A 2 4.04 28.51 -38.97
C GLU A 2 5.19 28.13 -38.00
N PHE A 3 6.05 29.04 -37.56
CA PHE A 3 7.14 28.70 -36.61
C PHE A 3 6.80 28.96 -35.13
N THR A 4 5.62 29.50 -34.83
CA THR A 4 5.29 29.99 -33.48
C THR A 4 4.96 28.87 -32.49
N CYS A 5 4.34 27.78 -32.94
CA CYS A 5 3.91 26.69 -32.06
C CYS A 5 5.08 25.81 -31.64
N GLN A 6 5.97 25.42 -32.57
CA GLN A 6 7.19 24.65 -32.26
C GLN A 6 8.16 25.39 -31.33
N ARG A 7 8.20 26.73 -31.35
CA ARG A 7 9.05 27.53 -30.43
C ARG A 7 8.77 27.27 -28.96
N GLN A 8 7.55 26.88 -28.60
CA GLN A 8 7.20 26.57 -27.21
C GLN A 8 7.99 25.36 -26.69
N LEU A 9 8.33 24.38 -27.55
CA LEU A 9 9.15 23.23 -27.16
C LEU A 9 10.59 23.61 -26.82
N PHE A 10 11.08 24.74 -27.33
CA PHE A 10 12.42 25.26 -27.04
C PHE A 10 12.43 26.24 -25.85
N GLY A 11 11.29 26.40 -25.18
CA GLY A 11 11.18 27.14 -23.93
C GLY A 11 11.72 26.38 -22.72
N VAL A 12 11.68 27.03 -21.56
CA VAL A 12 11.96 26.39 -20.27
C VAL A 12 10.63 25.90 -19.70
N PHE A 13 10.57 24.61 -19.35
CA PHE A 13 9.43 24.03 -18.66
C PHE A 13 9.72 23.96 -17.16
N GLU A 14 8.85 24.54 -16.35
CA GLU A 14 8.95 24.45 -14.88
C GLU A 14 8.47 23.09 -14.35
N SER A 15 7.58 22.43 -15.10
CA SER A 15 6.96 21.16 -14.74
C SER A 15 7.15 20.14 -15.88
N PRO A 16 7.58 18.90 -15.56
CA PRO A 16 7.68 17.86 -16.57
C PRO A 16 6.31 17.44 -17.12
N LEU A 17 5.22 17.68 -16.38
CA LEU A 17 3.85 17.40 -16.87
C LEU A 17 3.44 18.39 -17.95
N ASP A 18 3.82 19.66 -17.80
CA ASP A 18 3.54 20.71 -18.79
C ASP A 18 4.29 20.41 -20.09
N PHE A 19 5.51 19.86 -19.97
CA PHE A 19 6.26 19.39 -21.12
C PHE A 19 5.58 18.23 -21.86
N ILE A 20 5.09 17.23 -21.12
CA ILE A 20 4.33 16.09 -21.67
C ILE A 20 3.12 16.59 -22.46
N GLU A 21 2.35 17.52 -21.89
CA GLU A 21 1.16 18.09 -22.52
C GLU A 21 1.51 18.90 -23.78
N ALA A 22 2.45 19.84 -23.67
CA ALA A 22 2.88 20.69 -24.78
C ALA A 22 3.48 19.87 -25.92
N TYR A 23 4.31 18.87 -25.60
CA TYR A 23 4.88 17.97 -26.61
C TYR A 23 3.80 17.18 -27.33
N ALA A 24 2.87 16.56 -26.59
CA ALA A 24 1.79 15.78 -27.20
C ALA A 24 0.91 16.62 -28.12
N GLU A 25 0.59 17.86 -27.72
CA GLU A 25 -0.19 18.79 -28.53
C GLU A 25 0.55 19.23 -29.80
N ILE A 26 1.82 19.63 -29.65
CA ILE A 26 2.61 20.13 -30.76
C ILE A 26 2.93 18.99 -31.74
N TYR A 27 3.16 17.77 -31.26
CA TYR A 27 3.38 16.62 -32.13
C TYR A 27 2.17 16.30 -33.00
N ASP A 28 0.96 16.34 -32.43
CA ASP A 28 -0.29 16.10 -33.16
C ASP A 28 -0.56 17.19 -34.22
N ASN A 29 -0.34 18.45 -33.84
CA ASN A 29 -0.44 19.58 -34.76
C ASN A 29 0.57 19.51 -35.92
N GLN A 30 1.69 18.83 -35.72
CA GLN A 30 2.69 18.64 -36.78
C GLN A 30 2.23 17.68 -37.87
N LYS A 31 1.09 16.98 -37.78
CA LYS A 31 0.61 15.99 -38.78
C LYS A 31 0.79 16.42 -40.25
N LYS A 32 0.48 17.68 -40.57
CA LYS A 32 0.55 18.23 -41.94
C LYS A 32 1.87 18.94 -42.27
N GLU A 33 2.74 19.09 -41.29
CA GLU A 33 4.03 19.78 -41.44
C GLU A 33 5.08 18.90 -42.14
N PRO A 34 5.91 19.48 -43.02
CA PRO A 34 6.94 18.76 -43.76
C PRO A 34 8.15 18.38 -42.88
N ILE A 35 8.39 19.13 -41.81
CA ILE A 35 9.48 18.89 -40.85
C ILE A 35 8.84 18.59 -39.49
N LYS A 36 9.22 17.45 -38.90
CA LYS A 36 8.77 17.01 -37.59
C LYS A 36 9.88 17.27 -36.59
N VAL A 37 9.52 17.77 -35.42
CA VAL A 37 10.38 17.90 -34.25
C VAL A 37 10.14 16.67 -33.36
N PHE A 38 11.19 15.88 -33.17
CA PHE A 38 11.16 14.70 -32.31
C PHE A 38 11.63 15.04 -30.89
N TYR A 39 11.25 14.20 -29.93
CA TYR A 39 11.60 14.39 -28.52
C TYR A 39 13.10 14.62 -28.31
N ASP A 40 13.95 13.82 -28.95
CA ASP A 40 15.42 13.88 -28.78
C ASP A 40 16.05 15.17 -29.33
N GLU A 41 15.32 15.95 -30.14
CA GLU A 41 15.80 17.22 -30.71
C GLU A 41 15.51 18.42 -29.81
N ILE A 42 14.74 18.21 -28.73
CA ILE A 42 14.29 19.27 -27.82
C ILE A 42 15.27 19.41 -26.66
N PRO A 43 15.77 20.60 -26.32
CA PRO A 43 16.73 20.79 -25.22
C PRO A 43 16.27 20.23 -23.87
N TYR A 44 14.98 20.37 -23.54
CA TYR A 44 14.41 19.88 -22.28
C TYR A 44 14.45 18.34 -22.15
N SER A 45 14.58 17.60 -23.26
CA SER A 45 14.74 16.14 -23.24
C SER A 45 15.95 15.66 -22.42
N GLN A 46 16.97 16.51 -22.28
CA GLN A 46 18.19 16.21 -21.52
C GLN A 46 17.94 16.13 -20.01
N VAL A 47 16.91 16.81 -19.51
CA VAL A 47 16.58 16.88 -18.07
C VAL A 47 15.23 16.25 -17.73
N PHE A 48 14.38 16.00 -18.73
CA PHE A 48 13.01 15.54 -18.56
C PHE A 48 12.90 14.28 -17.68
N GLU A 49 13.68 13.24 -17.97
CA GLU A 49 13.59 11.97 -17.23
C GLU A 49 13.86 12.15 -15.73
N GLN A 50 14.90 12.92 -15.40
CA GLN A 50 15.24 13.19 -14.02
C GLN A 50 14.12 13.99 -13.35
N GLN A 51 13.58 15.01 -14.02
CA GLN A 51 12.54 15.86 -13.44
C GLN A 51 11.22 15.12 -13.22
N ILE A 52 10.78 14.27 -14.17
CA ILE A 52 9.55 13.50 -13.98
C ILE A 52 9.72 12.46 -12.88
N LEU A 53 10.87 11.79 -12.80
CA LEU A 53 11.12 10.83 -11.72
C LEU A 53 11.20 11.53 -10.36
N ASN A 54 11.89 12.66 -10.23
CA ASN A 54 11.90 13.46 -9.01
C ASN A 54 10.47 13.88 -8.63
N SER A 55 9.67 14.31 -9.60
CA SER A 55 8.27 14.68 -9.37
C SER A 55 7.45 13.49 -8.87
N LEU A 56 7.70 12.27 -9.33
CA LEU A 56 6.99 11.07 -8.87
C LEU A 56 7.52 10.56 -7.52
N TYR A 57 8.82 10.71 -7.23
CA TYR A 57 9.47 10.21 -6.02
C TYR A 57 9.30 11.13 -4.80
N GLU A 58 9.40 12.44 -5.00
CA GLU A 58 9.38 13.44 -3.92
C GLU A 58 7.95 13.86 -3.55
N CYS A 59 6.95 13.42 -4.31
CA CYS A 59 5.58 13.84 -4.08
C CYS A 59 4.96 13.10 -2.90
N LYS A 60 4.51 13.87 -1.91
CA LYS A 60 3.63 13.37 -0.84
C LYS A 60 2.20 13.15 -1.32
N ASP A 61 1.84 13.74 -2.47
CA ASP A 61 0.50 13.71 -3.02
C ASP A 61 0.40 12.72 -4.19
N GLU A 62 -0.33 11.63 -3.97
CA GLU A 62 -0.61 10.61 -4.98
C GLU A 62 -1.36 11.14 -6.21
N THR A 63 -1.96 12.34 -6.16
CA THR A 63 -2.64 12.93 -7.32
C THR A 63 -1.71 13.13 -8.51
N ILE A 64 -0.39 13.25 -8.29
CA ILE A 64 0.58 13.39 -9.37
C ILE A 64 0.63 12.15 -10.26
N PHE A 65 0.47 10.95 -9.68
CA PHE A 65 0.43 9.71 -10.44
C PHE A 65 -0.78 9.69 -11.36
N PHE A 66 -1.97 10.03 -10.85
CA PHE A 66 -3.18 10.06 -11.66
C PHE A 66 -3.16 11.18 -12.72
N LYS A 67 -2.57 12.34 -12.43
CA LYS A 67 -2.35 13.41 -13.42
C LYS A 67 -1.42 12.94 -14.54
N THR A 68 -0.29 12.33 -14.18
CA THR A 68 0.69 11.78 -15.14
C THR A 68 0.05 10.72 -16.01
N GLU A 69 -0.67 9.78 -15.40
CA GLU A 69 -1.41 8.73 -16.10
C GLU A 69 -2.42 9.30 -17.09
N LYS A 70 -3.21 10.30 -16.69
CA LYS A 70 -4.18 10.96 -17.56
C LYS A 70 -3.52 11.60 -18.78
N LEU A 71 -2.35 12.23 -18.61
CA LEU A 71 -1.61 12.83 -19.72
C LEU A 71 -1.03 11.77 -20.66
N ILE A 72 -0.46 10.70 -20.12
CA ILE A 72 0.05 9.58 -20.94
C ILE A 72 -1.10 8.95 -21.74
N ASP A 73 -2.25 8.72 -21.11
CA ASP A 73 -3.42 8.14 -21.77
C ASP A 73 -4.02 9.09 -22.83
N SER A 74 -4.02 10.40 -22.60
CA SER A 74 -4.54 11.36 -23.57
C SER A 74 -3.70 11.41 -24.86
N MET A 75 -2.40 11.08 -24.82
CA MET A 75 -1.58 10.98 -26.03
C MET A 75 -2.13 9.95 -27.01
N LYS A 76 -2.54 8.78 -26.51
CA LYS A 76 -3.10 7.69 -27.32
C LYS A 76 -4.44 8.04 -27.99
N GLN A 77 -5.13 9.05 -27.48
CA GLN A 77 -6.41 9.51 -28.02
C GLN A 77 -6.22 10.47 -29.21
N ARG A 78 -5.00 10.93 -29.46
CA ARG A 78 -4.66 11.83 -30.57
C ARG A 78 -4.53 11.06 -31.88
N GLU A 79 -4.84 11.73 -32.98
CA GLU A 79 -4.79 11.12 -34.31
C GLU A 79 -3.34 10.86 -34.77
N PHE A 80 -2.42 11.76 -34.40
CA PHE A 80 -1.00 11.63 -34.69
C PHE A 80 -0.19 11.85 -33.41
N TYR A 81 0.48 10.81 -32.91
CA TYR A 81 1.29 10.90 -31.69
C TYR A 81 2.60 10.15 -31.81
N ASP A 82 3.60 10.57 -31.02
CA ASP A 82 4.91 9.91 -30.98
C ASP A 82 4.84 8.67 -30.08
N HIS A 83 4.82 7.49 -30.70
CA HIS A 83 4.84 6.21 -29.99
C HIS A 83 6.06 6.05 -29.07
N ARG A 84 7.24 6.54 -29.48
CA ARG A 84 8.46 6.41 -28.69
C ARG A 84 8.40 7.27 -27.45
N PHE A 85 7.90 8.50 -27.58
CA PHE A 85 7.71 9.37 -26.44
C PHE A 85 6.65 8.83 -25.48
N TYR A 86 5.52 8.33 -26.02
CA TYR A 86 4.50 7.65 -25.22
C TYR A 86 5.09 6.49 -24.40
N ASP A 87 5.81 5.58 -25.04
CA ASP A 87 6.41 4.41 -24.38
C ASP A 87 7.45 4.85 -23.33
N ARG A 88 8.20 5.91 -23.60
CA ARG A 88 9.17 6.49 -22.66
C ARG A 88 8.49 7.09 -21.43
N CYS A 89 7.44 7.89 -21.60
CA CYS A 89 6.67 8.43 -20.48
C CYS A 89 6.02 7.32 -19.65
N LYS A 90 5.48 6.29 -20.32
CA LYS A 90 4.91 5.12 -19.65
C LYS A 90 5.95 4.35 -18.84
N ASP A 91 7.15 4.09 -19.38
CA ASP A 91 8.22 3.42 -18.63
C ASP A 91 8.67 4.23 -17.40
N LEU A 92 8.78 5.56 -17.53
CA LEU A 92 9.12 6.45 -16.41
C LEU A 92 8.02 6.45 -15.34
N TYR A 93 6.75 6.47 -15.74
CA TYR A 93 5.62 6.31 -14.83
C TYR A 93 5.67 4.98 -14.08
N ILE A 94 5.89 3.87 -14.79
CA ILE A 94 5.99 2.53 -14.20
C ILE A 94 7.15 2.44 -13.20
N LYS A 95 8.31 3.05 -13.51
CA LYS A 95 9.44 3.18 -12.57
C LYS A 95 9.03 3.96 -11.31
N GLY A 96 8.32 5.07 -11.49
CA GLY A 96 7.73 5.85 -10.39
C GLY A 96 6.85 5.00 -9.48
N VAL A 97 5.93 4.23 -10.06
CA VAL A 97 5.01 3.35 -9.32
C VAL A 97 5.75 2.24 -8.60
N ALA A 98 6.78 1.64 -9.23
CA ALA A 98 7.57 0.60 -8.59
C ALA A 98 8.24 1.12 -7.31
N VAL A 99 8.89 2.28 -7.37
CA VAL A 99 9.51 2.91 -6.20
C VAL A 99 8.46 3.29 -5.15
N LEU A 100 7.29 3.78 -5.56
CA LEU A 100 6.19 4.06 -4.63
C LEU A 100 5.78 2.81 -3.85
N LEU A 101 5.61 1.68 -4.53
CA LEU A 101 5.20 0.42 -3.92
C LEU A 101 6.28 -0.14 -2.99
N ASP A 102 7.56 -0.04 -3.38
CA ASP A 102 8.68 -0.43 -2.51
C ASP A 102 8.72 0.43 -1.24
N ASN A 103 8.49 1.75 -1.35
CA ASN A 103 8.45 2.66 -0.20
C ASN A 103 7.25 2.38 0.72
N VAL A 104 6.08 2.09 0.12
CA VAL A 104 4.88 1.69 0.84
C VAL A 104 5.14 0.43 1.66
N GLU A 105 5.73 -0.58 1.04
CA GLU A 105 6.07 -1.83 1.71
C GLU A 105 7.05 -1.60 2.86
N ASN A 106 8.14 -0.88 2.61
CA ASN A 106 9.11 -0.52 3.65
C ASN A 106 8.45 0.23 4.82
N SER A 107 7.50 1.13 4.55
CA SER A 107 6.75 1.83 5.60
C SER A 107 5.90 0.86 6.43
N LEU A 108 5.18 -0.07 5.79
CA LEU A 108 4.36 -1.07 6.48
C LEU A 108 5.21 -1.96 7.41
N PHE A 109 6.38 -2.42 6.96
CA PHE A 109 7.26 -3.28 7.77
C PHE A 109 7.99 -2.55 8.90
N ASN A 110 8.13 -1.21 8.83
CA ASN A 110 8.82 -0.39 9.82
C ASN A 110 7.87 0.41 10.73
N ASP A 111 6.56 0.16 10.67
CA ASP A 111 5.57 0.83 11.50
C ASP A 111 5.77 0.46 12.98
N GLU A 112 6.30 1.40 13.77
CA GLU A 112 6.62 1.21 15.18
C GLU A 112 5.40 0.95 16.09
N ILE A 113 4.20 1.42 15.68
CA ILE A 113 2.94 1.08 16.37
C ILE A 113 2.69 -0.41 16.18
N LEU A 114 2.71 -0.89 14.94
CA LEU A 114 2.48 -2.30 14.63
C LEU A 114 3.51 -3.21 15.31
N LEU A 115 4.75 -2.76 15.41
CA LEU A 115 5.84 -3.48 16.07
C LEU A 115 5.80 -3.45 17.61
N GLY A 116 4.86 -2.71 18.22
CA GLY A 116 4.65 -2.71 19.67
C GLY A 116 5.73 -1.98 20.46
N HIS A 117 6.34 -0.95 19.86
CA HIS A 117 7.36 -0.12 20.51
C HIS A 117 6.78 1.06 21.30
N ILE A 118 5.50 1.39 21.12
CA ILE A 118 4.84 2.52 21.80
C ILE A 118 3.92 2.02 22.92
N ASN A 119 4.05 2.61 24.12
CA ASN A 119 3.20 2.31 25.28
C ASN A 119 1.82 2.98 25.12
N TYR A 120 0.78 2.17 24.94
CA TYR A 120 -0.56 2.56 24.48
C TYR A 120 -1.47 3.30 25.48
N GLN A 121 -0.95 3.88 26.55
CA GLN A 121 -1.80 4.55 27.53
C GLN A 121 -2.34 5.92 27.09
N VAL A 122 -1.95 6.46 25.92
CA VAL A 122 -2.45 7.75 25.44
C VAL A 122 -2.75 7.70 23.94
N PHE A 123 -4.04 7.79 23.59
CA PHE A 123 -4.47 8.11 22.23
C PHE A 123 -4.12 9.58 21.94
N THR A 124 -2.90 9.85 21.50
CA THR A 124 -2.47 11.18 21.04
C THR A 124 -2.89 11.41 19.59
N GLU A 125 -2.86 12.66 19.13
CA GLU A 125 -3.06 12.96 17.69
C GLU A 125 -2.05 12.23 16.79
N ASP A 126 -0.81 12.03 17.27
CA ASP A 126 0.23 11.30 16.55
C ASP A 126 -0.18 9.86 16.25
N THR A 127 -0.80 9.16 17.21
CA THR A 127 -1.30 7.79 16.99
C THR A 127 -2.43 7.74 15.97
N LYS A 128 -3.22 8.81 15.81
CA LYS A 128 -4.26 8.86 14.77
C LYS A 128 -3.65 9.09 13.39
N LEU A 129 -2.58 9.88 13.31
CA LEU A 129 -1.87 10.15 12.06
C LEU A 129 -1.21 8.87 11.51
N GLN A 130 -0.45 8.17 12.34
CA GLN A 130 0.19 6.90 11.96
C GLN A 130 -0.85 5.84 11.56
N LYS A 131 -2.01 5.83 12.23
CA LYS A 131 -3.11 4.93 11.86
C LYS A 131 -3.67 5.18 10.45
N ARG A 132 -3.73 6.44 10.03
CA ARG A 132 -4.14 6.78 8.67
C ARG A 132 -3.09 6.37 7.65
N GLU A 133 -1.82 6.56 7.99
CA GLU A 133 -0.70 6.20 7.12
C GLU A 133 -0.71 4.71 6.75
N PHE A 134 -0.95 3.81 7.72
CA PHE A 134 -1.09 2.38 7.44
C PHE A 134 -2.19 2.10 6.40
N VAL A 135 -3.40 2.63 6.63
CA VAL A 135 -4.56 2.43 5.75
C VAL A 135 -4.28 2.99 4.35
N GLU A 136 -3.71 4.19 4.28
CA GLU A 136 -3.34 4.84 3.02
C GLU A 136 -2.28 4.05 2.24
N ASN A 137 -1.29 3.50 2.94
CA ASN A 137 -0.23 2.69 2.33
C ASN A 137 -0.76 1.37 1.78
N VAL A 138 -1.57 0.64 2.55
CA VAL A 138 -2.25 -0.54 2.02
C VAL A 138 -3.12 -0.15 0.81
N LEU A 139 -3.86 0.96 0.88
CA LEU A 139 -4.70 1.41 -0.23
C LEU A 139 -3.89 1.72 -1.50
N LYS A 140 -2.66 2.24 -1.39
CA LYS A 140 -1.76 2.43 -2.55
C LYS A 140 -1.43 1.10 -3.24
N LEU A 141 -1.24 0.01 -2.48
CA LEU A 141 -1.10 -1.33 -3.07
C LEU A 141 -2.35 -1.68 -3.90
N TYR A 142 -3.55 -1.36 -3.41
CA TYR A 142 -4.79 -1.62 -4.17
C TYR A 142 -4.90 -0.77 -5.44
N LYS A 143 -4.54 0.52 -5.36
CA LYS A 143 -4.65 1.47 -6.47
C LYS A 143 -3.72 1.12 -7.63
N PHE A 144 -2.47 0.75 -7.33
CA PHE A 144 -1.39 0.72 -8.31
C PHE A 144 -0.94 -0.67 -8.75
N THR A 145 -1.48 -1.74 -8.16
CA THR A 145 -1.21 -3.09 -8.65
C THR A 145 -2.47 -3.95 -8.70
N ASN A 146 -2.42 -5.08 -9.43
CA ASN A 146 -3.46 -6.10 -9.40
C ASN A 146 -3.13 -7.33 -8.53
N TYR A 147 -1.98 -7.34 -7.84
CA TYR A 147 -1.63 -8.47 -6.98
C TYR A 147 -2.75 -8.79 -5.98
N ASN A 148 -2.81 -10.07 -5.58
CA ASN A 148 -3.76 -10.59 -4.60
C ASN A 148 -3.41 -10.09 -3.20
N ILE A 149 -3.57 -8.79 -2.95
CA ILE A 149 -3.30 -8.18 -1.65
C ILE A 149 -4.23 -8.78 -0.60
N ASN A 150 -3.64 -9.29 0.47
CA ASN A 150 -4.32 -9.81 1.65
C ASN A 150 -3.45 -9.54 2.88
N ILE A 151 -3.78 -8.49 3.62
CA ILE A 151 -3.00 -8.09 4.80
C ILE A 151 -3.28 -8.94 6.05
N THR A 152 -4.22 -9.89 6.00
CA THR A 152 -4.58 -10.70 7.18
C THR A 152 -3.35 -11.46 7.71
N ASN A 153 -2.58 -12.08 6.82
CA ASN A 153 -1.36 -12.80 7.19
C ASN A 153 -0.27 -11.84 7.69
N PHE A 154 -0.13 -10.69 7.05
CA PHE A 154 0.81 -9.66 7.48
C PHE A 154 0.54 -9.18 8.92
N LEU A 155 -0.72 -8.90 9.27
CA LEU A 155 -1.08 -8.49 10.63
C LEU A 155 -0.83 -9.59 11.67
N VAL A 156 -1.06 -10.87 11.30
CA VAL A 156 -0.74 -12.01 12.17
C VAL A 156 0.77 -12.14 12.35
N TYR A 157 1.54 -12.06 11.25
CA TYR A 157 3.01 -12.10 11.24
C TYR A 157 3.62 -11.03 12.16
N LEU A 158 3.09 -9.80 12.13
CA LEU A 158 3.55 -8.72 13.01
C LEU A 158 3.38 -9.05 14.50
N MET A 159 2.28 -9.72 14.86
CA MET A 159 2.05 -10.17 16.23
C MET A 159 2.98 -11.34 16.58
N GLU A 160 3.08 -12.34 15.68
CA GLU A 160 3.88 -13.57 15.85
C GLU A 160 5.36 -13.29 16.13
N ASN A 161 5.97 -12.40 15.35
CA ASN A 161 7.38 -12.02 15.50
C ASN A 161 7.74 -11.49 16.89
N ASN A 162 6.73 -11.02 17.64
CA ASN A 162 6.91 -10.48 18.97
C ASN A 162 6.21 -11.28 20.07
N PHE A 163 5.67 -12.48 19.81
CA PHE A 163 4.88 -13.26 20.78
C PHE A 163 5.52 -13.39 22.15
N LYS A 164 6.81 -13.70 22.22
CA LYS A 164 7.51 -13.84 23.50
C LYS A 164 7.45 -12.56 24.35
N LYS A 165 7.51 -11.39 23.71
CA LYS A 165 7.42 -10.07 24.36
C LYS A 165 5.96 -9.65 24.58
N SER A 166 5.10 -9.83 23.56
CA SER A 166 3.72 -9.36 23.57
C SER A 166 2.82 -10.21 24.45
N LEU A 167 2.92 -11.54 24.42
CA LEU A 167 2.18 -12.42 25.34
C LEU A 167 2.72 -12.40 26.77
N GLY A 168 3.94 -11.89 27.00
CA GLY A 168 4.41 -11.51 28.33
C GLY A 168 3.69 -10.28 28.91
N ASN A 169 3.03 -9.48 28.07
CA ASN A 169 2.18 -8.35 28.44
C ASN A 169 0.85 -8.42 27.67
N ILE A 170 -0.04 -9.29 28.15
CA ILE A 170 -1.30 -9.63 27.48
C ILE A 170 -2.17 -8.40 27.21
N LYS A 171 -2.16 -7.41 28.10
CA LYS A 171 -2.86 -6.15 27.86
C LYS A 171 -2.37 -5.45 26.59
N ALA A 172 -1.05 -5.35 26.41
CA ALA A 172 -0.47 -4.76 25.21
C ALA A 172 -0.77 -5.59 23.95
N PHE A 173 -0.77 -6.93 24.06
CA PHE A 173 -1.18 -7.83 22.99
C PHE A 173 -2.63 -7.56 22.54
N VAL A 174 -3.56 -7.49 23.49
CA VAL A 174 -4.98 -7.22 23.21
C VAL A 174 -5.19 -5.78 22.68
N ASP A 175 -4.44 -4.80 23.19
CA ASP A 175 -4.47 -3.42 22.66
C ASP A 175 -4.02 -3.38 21.18
N GLN A 176 -3.01 -4.17 20.78
CA GLN A 176 -2.63 -4.31 19.36
C GLN A 176 -3.72 -4.96 18.52
N MET A 177 -4.41 -5.99 19.04
CA MET A 177 -5.55 -6.59 18.33
C MET A 177 -6.68 -5.59 18.08
N CYS A 178 -6.94 -4.69 19.04
CA CYS A 178 -7.87 -3.57 18.87
C CYS A 178 -7.46 -2.64 17.72
N ILE A 179 -6.17 -2.37 17.57
CA ILE A 179 -5.63 -1.54 16.47
C ILE A 179 -5.82 -2.25 15.13
N HIS A 180 -5.53 -3.54 15.07
CA HIS A 180 -5.75 -4.33 13.85
C HIS A 180 -7.23 -4.36 13.48
N LYS A 181 -8.14 -4.55 14.45
CA LYS A 181 -9.60 -4.42 14.23
C LYS A 181 -9.98 -3.07 13.62
N TYR A 182 -9.39 -1.99 14.15
CA TYR A 182 -9.59 -0.64 13.61
C TYR A 182 -9.06 -0.51 12.18
N TYR A 183 -7.87 -1.02 11.88
CA TYR A 183 -7.30 -0.97 10.53
C TYR A 183 -8.14 -1.74 9.52
N LEU A 184 -8.58 -2.94 9.85
CA LEU A 184 -9.44 -3.73 8.97
C LEU A 184 -10.76 -2.99 8.70
N HIS A 185 -11.35 -2.36 9.72
CA HIS A 185 -12.56 -1.56 9.58
C HIS A 185 -12.38 -0.33 8.68
N GLU A 186 -11.31 0.46 8.90
CA GLU A 186 -11.04 1.63 8.07
C GLU A 186 -10.65 1.26 6.64
N LEU A 187 -9.93 0.15 6.45
CA LEU A 187 -9.65 -0.39 5.12
C LEU A 187 -10.92 -0.81 4.40
N ASN A 188 -11.83 -1.53 5.06
CA ASN A 188 -13.10 -1.90 4.45
C ASN A 188 -13.87 -0.67 3.97
N LYS A 189 -13.90 0.42 4.76
CA LYS A 189 -14.50 1.68 4.32
C LYS A 189 -13.79 2.28 3.11
N ALA A 190 -12.46 2.29 3.12
CA ALA A 190 -11.65 2.88 2.05
C ALA A 190 -11.73 2.06 0.74
N LEU A 191 -11.84 0.74 0.83
CA LEU A 191 -11.94 -0.17 -0.31
C LEU A 191 -13.28 -0.09 -1.05
N LEU A 192 -14.32 0.48 -0.44
CA LEU A 192 -15.59 0.72 -1.13
C LEU A 192 -15.45 1.74 -2.27
N VAL A 193 -14.56 2.72 -2.12
CA VAL A 193 -14.40 3.82 -3.06
C VAL A 193 -12.93 4.21 -3.15
N PHE A 194 -12.23 3.66 -4.14
CA PHE A 194 -10.88 4.09 -4.48
C PHE A 194 -10.67 4.15 -5.99
N PRO A 195 -9.91 5.14 -6.50
CA PRO A 195 -9.54 5.19 -7.91
C PRO A 195 -8.46 4.17 -8.22
N GLU A 196 -8.65 3.38 -9.27
CA GLU A 196 -7.66 2.42 -9.74
C GLU A 196 -6.79 3.05 -10.83
N SER A 197 -5.48 2.79 -10.79
CA SER A 197 -4.58 3.16 -11.88
C SER A 197 -4.90 2.34 -13.12
N LYS A 198 -4.99 3.01 -14.28
CA LYS A 198 -5.12 2.35 -15.59
C LYS A 198 -3.93 1.46 -15.94
N PHE A 199 -2.76 1.74 -15.35
CA PHE A 199 -1.53 1.00 -15.61
C PHE A 199 -1.23 -0.09 -14.57
N ARG A 200 -2.13 -0.35 -13.61
CA ARG A 200 -1.92 -1.37 -12.57
C ARG A 200 -1.74 -2.79 -13.11
N ASP A 201 -2.28 -3.05 -14.31
CA ASP A 201 -2.28 -4.35 -15.01
C ASP A 201 -1.16 -4.46 -16.06
N GLU A 202 -0.24 -3.48 -16.10
CA GLU A 202 0.83 -3.43 -17.09
C GLU A 202 1.90 -4.49 -16.84
N ARG A 203 2.19 -5.31 -17.87
CA ARG A 203 3.18 -6.39 -17.79
C ARG A 203 4.56 -5.92 -17.32
N GLU A 204 4.97 -4.73 -17.75
CA GLU A 204 6.26 -4.15 -17.36
C GLU A 204 6.31 -3.75 -15.89
N LEU A 205 5.17 -3.47 -15.26
CA LEU A 205 5.11 -3.19 -13.83
C LEU A 205 5.46 -4.45 -13.02
N TYR A 206 4.85 -5.61 -13.33
CA TYR A 206 5.14 -6.89 -12.64
C TYR A 206 6.60 -7.34 -12.73
N LYS A 207 7.30 -6.93 -13.78
CA LYS A 207 8.73 -7.25 -13.91
C LYS A 207 9.60 -6.44 -12.97
N LYS A 208 9.09 -5.32 -12.44
CA LYS A 208 9.85 -4.34 -11.66
C LYS A 208 9.47 -4.32 -10.19
N ILE A 209 8.27 -4.78 -9.83
CA ILE A 209 7.80 -4.83 -8.44
C ILE A 209 7.89 -6.24 -7.88
N SER A 210 8.19 -6.33 -6.59
CA SER A 210 8.24 -7.60 -5.86
C SER A 210 7.64 -7.39 -4.47
N ILE A 211 6.33 -7.64 -4.35
CA ILE A 211 5.61 -7.51 -3.08
C ILE A 211 5.88 -8.74 -2.21
N SER A 212 6.16 -8.54 -0.92
CA SER A 212 6.38 -9.62 0.05
C SER A 212 5.20 -10.57 0.16
N GLU A 213 5.52 -11.85 0.31
CA GLU A 213 4.55 -12.94 0.48
C GLU A 213 3.62 -12.71 1.68
N TYR A 214 4.04 -11.95 2.70
CA TYR A 214 3.18 -11.62 3.85
C TYR A 214 2.00 -10.72 3.49
N LEU A 215 2.15 -9.86 2.48
CA LEU A 215 1.10 -8.96 1.98
C LEU A 215 0.24 -9.60 0.89
N LEU A 216 0.59 -10.81 0.45
CA LEU A 216 -0.09 -11.53 -0.62
C LEU A 216 -0.97 -12.68 -0.06
N GLY A 217 -2.03 -12.98 -0.80
CA GLY A 217 -2.93 -14.09 -0.55
C GLY A 217 -3.22 -14.91 -1.81
N ALA A 218 -3.95 -16.01 -1.63
CA ALA A 218 -4.44 -16.81 -2.75
C ALA A 218 -5.39 -16.00 -3.65
N GLU A 219 -6.17 -15.11 -3.04
CA GLU A 219 -7.12 -14.23 -3.70
C GLU A 219 -7.01 -12.81 -3.14
N ARG A 220 -7.40 -11.82 -3.95
CA ARG A 220 -7.46 -10.43 -3.53
C ARG A 220 -8.65 -10.21 -2.59
N VAL A 221 -8.38 -9.69 -1.40
CA VAL A 221 -9.42 -9.40 -0.41
C VAL A 221 -9.98 -8.00 -0.65
N LEU A 222 -11.29 -7.87 -0.85
CA LEU A 222 -11.96 -6.56 -0.98
C LEU A 222 -12.72 -6.17 0.29
N GLU A 223 -12.96 -7.14 1.16
CA GLU A 223 -13.59 -6.95 2.47
C GLU A 223 -12.92 -7.88 3.47
N TYR A 224 -12.29 -7.28 4.48
CA TYR A 224 -11.59 -7.99 5.54
C TYR A 224 -12.54 -8.39 6.66
N SER A 225 -12.44 -9.64 7.10
CA SER A 225 -13.11 -10.14 8.29
C SER A 225 -12.16 -10.10 9.49
N PHE A 226 -12.57 -9.40 10.55
CA PHE A 226 -11.85 -9.46 11.82
C PHE A 226 -11.87 -10.87 12.42
N ASP A 227 -12.95 -11.63 12.20
CA ASP A 227 -13.06 -13.00 12.71
C ASP A 227 -12.06 -13.94 12.02
N GLU A 228 -11.82 -13.76 10.71
CA GLU A 228 -10.81 -14.53 9.99
C GLU A 228 -9.40 -14.23 10.51
N TYR A 229 -9.08 -12.95 10.67
CA TYR A 229 -7.83 -12.50 11.30
C TYR A 229 -7.65 -13.12 12.69
N PHE A 230 -8.71 -13.06 13.51
CA PHE A 230 -8.70 -13.55 14.88
C PHE A 230 -8.49 -15.07 14.95
N VAL A 231 -9.15 -15.85 14.10
CA VAL A 231 -8.97 -17.31 14.01
C VAL A 231 -7.52 -17.67 13.68
N ARG A 232 -6.92 -16.99 12.71
CA ARG A 232 -5.52 -17.22 12.31
C ARG A 232 -4.56 -16.87 13.45
N LEU A 233 -4.76 -15.71 14.08
CA LEU A 233 -3.95 -15.29 15.22
C LEU A 233 -4.07 -16.28 16.39
N LEU A 234 -5.27 -16.75 16.73
CA LEU A 234 -5.46 -17.73 17.79
C LEU A 234 -4.79 -19.07 17.50
N SER A 235 -4.77 -19.48 16.23
CA SER A 235 -4.07 -20.70 15.82
C SER A 235 -2.57 -20.58 16.10
N ALA A 236 -1.99 -19.42 15.81
CA ALA A 236 -0.60 -19.11 16.11
C ALA A 236 -0.32 -19.01 17.62
N VAL A 237 -1.19 -18.32 18.37
CA VAL A 237 -1.13 -18.23 19.83
C VAL A 237 -1.19 -19.61 20.46
N LYS A 238 -2.07 -20.49 19.97
CA LYS A 238 -2.19 -21.88 20.44
C LYS A 238 -0.85 -22.62 20.31
N VAL A 239 -0.23 -22.58 19.14
CA VAL A 239 1.08 -23.22 18.90
C VAL A 239 2.14 -22.67 19.86
N PHE A 240 2.15 -21.36 20.10
CA PHE A 240 3.08 -20.74 21.05
C PHE A 240 2.83 -21.15 22.50
N ILE A 241 1.57 -21.25 22.91
CA ILE A 241 1.17 -21.61 24.28
C ILE A 241 1.46 -23.08 24.57
N GLU A 242 1.22 -23.98 23.60
CA GLU A 242 1.54 -25.41 23.71
C GLU A 242 3.05 -25.67 23.86
N SER A 243 3.90 -24.70 23.50
CA SER A 243 5.35 -24.77 23.72
C SER A 243 5.80 -24.24 25.08
N GLN A 244 4.89 -23.78 25.95
CA GLN A 244 5.20 -23.29 27.30
C GLN A 244 4.94 -24.35 28.37
N GLU A 245 5.49 -24.14 29.56
CA GLU A 245 5.16 -24.94 30.75
C GLU A 245 3.65 -24.85 31.07
N PRO A 246 2.98 -25.96 31.47
CA PRO A 246 1.52 -26.02 31.62
C PRO A 246 0.93 -24.92 32.50
N ASP A 247 1.55 -24.63 33.65
CA ASP A 247 1.08 -23.58 34.58
C ASP A 247 1.15 -22.19 33.93
N ASN A 248 2.23 -21.92 33.20
CA ASN A 248 2.41 -20.65 32.50
C ASN A 248 1.42 -20.54 31.32
N ALA A 249 1.27 -21.62 30.56
CA ALA A 249 0.32 -21.74 29.46
C ALA A 249 -1.12 -21.44 29.93
N TYR A 250 -1.54 -22.04 31.05
CA TYR A 250 -2.85 -21.81 31.65
C TYR A 250 -3.04 -20.35 32.08
N LEU A 251 -2.07 -19.77 32.80
CA LEU A 251 -2.12 -18.36 33.22
C LEU A 251 -2.21 -17.40 32.03
N MET A 252 -1.46 -17.67 30.96
CA MET A 252 -1.48 -16.87 29.74
C MET A 252 -2.86 -16.89 29.07
N ILE A 253 -3.48 -18.07 28.95
CA ILE A 253 -4.84 -18.16 28.37
C ILE A 253 -5.87 -17.45 29.25
N MET A 254 -5.82 -17.63 30.56
CA MET A 254 -6.80 -17.03 31.47
C MET A 254 -6.73 -15.50 31.46
N ASN A 255 -5.52 -14.95 31.45
CA ASN A 255 -5.31 -13.51 31.31
C ASN A 255 -5.77 -13.01 29.92
N LEU A 256 -5.50 -13.77 28.85
CA LEU A 256 -5.96 -13.42 27.50
C LEU A 256 -7.49 -13.39 27.43
N LEU A 257 -8.16 -14.41 27.95
CA LEU A 257 -9.63 -14.46 28.05
C LEU A 257 -10.20 -13.27 28.84
N SER A 258 -9.56 -12.92 29.95
CA SER A 258 -9.97 -11.78 30.78
C SER A 258 -9.86 -10.47 30.00
N GLU A 259 -8.71 -10.21 29.37
CA GLU A 259 -8.49 -8.96 28.61
C GLU A 259 -9.38 -8.87 27.36
N LEU A 260 -9.59 -9.98 26.63
CA LEU A 260 -10.53 -10.03 25.51
C LEU A 260 -11.95 -9.68 25.95
N SER A 261 -12.39 -10.23 27.10
CA SER A 261 -13.71 -9.95 27.67
C SER A 261 -13.85 -8.49 28.12
N LEU A 262 -12.80 -7.91 28.72
CA LEU A 262 -12.79 -6.51 29.17
C LEU A 262 -12.83 -5.51 28.00
N ARG A 263 -12.22 -5.86 26.87
CA ARG A 263 -12.08 -4.99 25.69
C ARG A 263 -13.17 -5.21 24.64
N ASP A 264 -14.09 -6.15 24.86
CA ASP A 264 -15.14 -6.53 23.91
C ASP A 264 -14.56 -6.90 22.52
N ILE A 265 -13.44 -7.65 22.53
CA ILE A 265 -12.77 -8.16 21.34
C ILE A 265 -13.16 -9.63 21.18
N GLY A 266 -14.03 -9.90 20.20
CA GLY A 266 -14.49 -11.25 19.85
C GLY A 266 -16.01 -11.31 19.90
N ILE A 267 -16.64 -11.10 18.74
CA ILE A 267 -18.11 -11.05 18.60
C ILE A 267 -18.70 -12.47 18.55
N ASP A 268 -17.90 -13.50 18.23
CA ASP A 268 -18.36 -14.89 18.17
C ASP A 268 -18.08 -15.64 19.48
N GLU A 269 -19.16 -15.96 20.21
CA GLU A 269 -19.10 -16.83 21.39
C GLU A 269 -18.38 -18.16 21.12
N LYS A 270 -18.44 -18.68 19.89
CA LYS A 270 -17.78 -19.93 19.51
C LYS A 270 -16.25 -19.82 19.56
N LEU A 271 -15.72 -18.64 19.20
CA LEU A 271 -14.28 -18.40 19.23
C LEU A 271 -13.75 -18.32 20.66
N LEU A 272 -14.49 -17.64 21.56
CA LEU A 272 -14.19 -17.61 22.98
C LEU A 272 -14.28 -19.01 23.62
N GLU A 273 -15.26 -19.82 23.21
CA GLU A 273 -15.38 -21.21 23.70
C GLU A 273 -14.21 -22.09 23.21
N GLY A 274 -13.71 -21.86 22.00
CA GLY A 274 -12.50 -22.52 21.50
C GLY A 274 -11.27 -22.28 22.38
N ILE A 275 -11.03 -21.03 22.79
CA ILE A 275 -9.94 -20.67 23.71
C ILE A 275 -10.17 -21.29 25.11
N LYS A 276 -11.41 -21.26 25.62
CA LYS A 276 -11.75 -21.89 26.91
C LYS A 276 -11.49 -23.41 26.90
N ASN A 277 -11.78 -24.08 25.78
CA ASN A 277 -11.50 -25.51 25.64
C ASN A 277 -9.99 -25.80 25.61
N LEU A 278 -9.18 -24.91 25.01
CA LEU A 278 -7.73 -24.99 25.09
C LEU A 278 -7.22 -24.88 26.54
N ALA A 279 -7.76 -23.94 27.33
CA ALA A 279 -7.42 -23.81 28.75
C ALA A 279 -7.73 -25.09 29.54
N LYS A 280 -8.90 -25.71 29.28
CA LYS A 280 -9.30 -26.97 29.93
C LYS A 280 -8.35 -28.13 29.60
N SER A 281 -7.82 -28.20 28.38
CA SER A 281 -6.91 -29.28 27.97
C SER A 281 -5.51 -29.20 28.58
N LEU A 282 -5.09 -28.03 29.11
CA LEU A 282 -3.77 -27.82 29.71
C LEU A 282 -3.72 -28.16 31.20
N LEU A 283 -4.87 -28.42 31.83
CA LEU A 283 -5.00 -28.81 33.24
C LEU A 283 -5.00 -30.34 33.45
N VAL A 284 -4.75 -31.12 32.39
CA VAL A 284 -4.79 -32.59 32.39
C VAL A 284 -3.38 -33.18 32.42
#